data_AF-A0A8T5AZJ8-F1
#
_entry.id   AF-A0A8T5AZJ8-F1
#
_cell.length_a   1.000
_cell.length_b   1.000
_cell.length_c   1.000
_cell.angle_alpha   90.00
_cell.angle_beta   90.00
_cell.angle_gamma   90.00
#
_symmetry.space_group_name_H-M   'P 1'
#
loop_
_entity.id
_entity.type
_entity.pdbx_description
1 polymer ?
#
loop_
_entity_poly.entity_id
_entity_poly.type
_entity_poly.pdbx_seq_one_letter_code
_entity_poly.pdbx_strand_id
1 'polypeptide(L)'
;MKNTALKNVLSPLYKSEDWWAVWLGLALLGLSSTRSLFWVPKIGKWTIDLSVAISVSNTPYLFALGLLLLFVTSIPVAALKNNLKEYLAGFPIIFILSLMALLIASQDYVNYLGLEYVLWALLIGLFISNVISAPQWLKSSIKTELFIKIGLVLLGAEILFGTLLATGSFGIFEITVGLFMVWYFCYYLAVKLG
;
A
#
# COMPACT_ATOMS: atom_id res chain seq x y z
N MET A 1 -28.13 -30.87 -0.69
CA MET A 1 -28.37 -29.51 -0.16
C MET A 1 -27.18 -28.92 0.60
N LYS A 2 -26.48 -29.64 1.51
CA LYS A 2 -25.29 -29.12 2.23
C LYS A 2 -24.15 -28.61 1.32
N ASN A 3 -23.92 -29.26 0.18
CA ASN A 3 -22.83 -28.92 -0.74
C ASN A 3 -23.05 -27.58 -1.49
N THR A 4 -24.31 -27.19 -1.69
CA THR A 4 -24.67 -25.93 -2.37
C THR A 4 -24.52 -24.73 -1.43
N ALA A 5 -24.85 -24.91 -0.14
CA ALA A 5 -24.70 -23.89 0.89
C ALA A 5 -23.22 -23.58 1.18
N LEU A 6 -22.37 -24.61 1.33
CA LEU A 6 -20.92 -24.42 1.46
C LEU A 6 -20.31 -23.75 0.22
N LYS A 7 -20.75 -24.11 -0.99
CA LYS A 7 -20.26 -23.48 -2.22
C LYS A 7 -20.69 -22.01 -2.36
N ASN A 8 -21.83 -21.62 -1.79
CA ASN A 8 -22.28 -20.22 -1.73
C ASN A 8 -21.56 -19.39 -0.67
N VAL A 9 -21.08 -20.00 0.41
CA VAL A 9 -20.24 -19.33 1.43
C VAL A 9 -18.78 -19.24 0.98
N LEU A 10 -18.25 -20.28 0.31
CA LEU A 10 -16.86 -20.33 -0.17
C LEU A 10 -16.65 -19.55 -1.48
N SER A 11 -17.70 -19.33 -2.28
CA SER A 11 -17.59 -18.57 -3.55
C SER A 11 -17.18 -17.10 -3.38
N PRO A 12 -17.69 -16.33 -2.39
CA PRO A 12 -17.21 -14.96 -2.15
C PRO A 12 -15.78 -14.93 -1.60
N LEU A 13 -15.35 -15.94 -0.82
CA LEU A 13 -13.99 -15.97 -0.23
C LEU A 13 -12.87 -16.00 -1.29
N TYR A 14 -13.11 -16.62 -2.45
CA TYR A 14 -12.11 -16.76 -3.50
C TYR A 14 -12.32 -15.83 -4.71
N LYS A 15 -13.51 -15.23 -4.85
CA LYS A 15 -13.85 -14.36 -5.99
C LYS A 15 -13.90 -12.87 -5.66
N SER A 16 -13.97 -12.50 -4.38
CA SER A 16 -13.99 -11.10 -3.98
C SER A 16 -12.58 -10.54 -3.81
N GLU A 17 -12.41 -9.30 -4.22
CA GLU A 17 -11.17 -8.55 -4.08
C GLU A 17 -10.81 -8.32 -2.60
N ASP A 18 -11.84 -8.13 -1.76
CA ASP A 18 -11.72 -7.92 -0.31
C ASP A 18 -11.00 -9.08 0.38
N TRP A 19 -11.42 -10.31 0.10
CA TRP A 19 -10.83 -11.48 0.75
C TRP A 19 -9.42 -11.74 0.25
N TRP A 20 -9.12 -11.47 -1.02
CA TRP A 20 -7.75 -11.58 -1.52
C TRP A 20 -6.79 -10.61 -0.84
N ALA A 21 -7.24 -9.38 -0.51
CA ALA A 21 -6.44 -8.44 0.28
C ALA A 21 -6.15 -8.98 1.69
N VAL A 22 -7.15 -9.59 2.34
CA VAL A 22 -6.99 -10.22 3.66
C VAL A 22 -6.04 -11.41 3.61
N TRP A 23 -6.21 -12.32 2.63
CA TRP A 23 -5.35 -13.49 2.46
C TRP A 23 -3.90 -13.10 2.20
N LEU A 24 -3.66 -12.11 1.34
CA LEU A 24 -2.30 -11.61 1.09
C LEU A 24 -1.68 -10.98 2.33
N GLY A 25 -2.45 -10.15 3.06
CA GLY A 25 -1.98 -9.56 4.31
C GLY A 25 -1.60 -10.62 5.33
N LEU A 26 -2.46 -11.61 5.56
CA LEU A 26 -2.17 -12.73 6.47
C LEU A 26 -0.97 -13.58 6.01
N ALA A 27 -0.86 -13.86 4.71
CA ALA A 27 0.28 -14.59 4.17
C ALA A 27 1.60 -13.84 4.39
N LEU A 28 1.62 -12.52 4.15
CA LEU A 28 2.79 -11.68 4.39
C LEU A 28 3.16 -11.61 5.88
N LEU A 29 2.18 -11.53 6.78
CA LEU A 29 2.42 -11.55 8.23
C LEU A 29 2.98 -12.91 8.70
N GLY A 30 2.45 -14.01 8.17
CA GLY A 30 2.98 -15.35 8.43
C GLY A 30 4.44 -15.49 7.96
N LEU A 31 4.75 -14.98 6.76
CA LEU A 31 6.11 -14.94 6.22
C LEU A 31 7.04 -14.02 7.01
N SER A 32 6.53 -12.92 7.57
CA SER A 32 7.32 -12.06 8.45
C SER A 32 7.61 -12.74 9.79
N SER A 33 6.66 -13.52 10.31
CA SER A 33 6.78 -14.25 11.58
C SER A 33 7.86 -15.35 11.54
N THR A 34 8.13 -15.94 10.39
CA THR A 34 9.26 -16.88 10.20
C THR A 34 10.62 -16.18 10.22
N ARG A 35 10.65 -14.85 10.41
CA ARG A 35 11.85 -14.00 10.50
C ARG A 35 12.67 -13.98 9.21
N SER A 36 12.14 -14.47 8.10
CA SER A 36 12.89 -14.64 6.84
C SER A 36 13.13 -13.33 6.08
N LEU A 37 12.44 -12.24 6.43
CA LEU A 37 12.58 -10.92 5.82
C LEU A 37 13.44 -10.01 6.71
N PHE A 38 14.77 -10.20 6.67
CA PHE A 38 15.71 -9.47 7.53
C PHE A 38 15.99 -8.02 7.09
N TRP A 39 15.64 -7.65 5.86
CA TRP A 39 16.07 -6.38 5.30
C TRP A 39 15.25 -5.95 4.07
N VAL A 40 14.82 -4.68 4.06
CA VAL A 40 14.14 -4.04 2.92
C VAL A 40 15.02 -2.89 2.43
N PRO A 41 15.32 -2.79 1.13
CA PRO A 41 16.11 -1.69 0.59
C PRO A 41 15.38 -0.36 0.82
N LYS A 42 16.07 0.58 1.47
CA LYS A 42 15.58 1.95 1.67
C LYS A 42 16.34 2.90 0.75
N ILE A 43 15.64 3.92 0.26
CA ILE A 43 16.27 5.02 -0.48
C ILE A 43 16.98 5.93 0.53
N GLY A 44 18.24 6.25 0.26
CA GLY A 44 19.04 7.14 1.11
C GLY A 44 18.58 8.59 0.97
N LYS A 45 18.78 9.38 2.02
CA LYS A 45 18.62 10.84 1.92
C LYS A 45 19.71 11.42 1.02
N TRP A 46 19.36 12.43 0.24
CA TRP A 46 20.29 13.08 -0.68
C TRP A 46 20.09 14.59 -0.67
N THR A 47 21.16 15.33 -0.95
CA THR A 47 21.19 16.80 -1.05
C THR A 47 21.39 17.25 -2.50
N ILE A 48 22.59 17.03 -3.03
CA ILE A 48 23.02 17.49 -4.36
C ILE A 48 23.28 16.28 -5.27
N ASP A 49 23.87 15.23 -4.71
CA ASP A 49 24.21 14.02 -5.44
C ASP A 49 23.09 12.98 -5.38
N LEU A 50 22.37 12.83 -6.50
CA LEU A 50 21.32 11.81 -6.65
C LEU A 50 21.88 10.37 -6.61
N SER A 51 23.17 10.20 -6.91
CA SER A 51 23.87 8.91 -6.86
C SER A 51 24.05 8.36 -5.44
N VAL A 52 23.95 9.23 -4.42
CA VAL A 52 23.97 8.82 -3.00
C VAL A 52 22.63 8.22 -2.58
N ALA A 53 21.51 8.67 -3.17
CA ALA A 53 20.19 8.12 -2.91
C ALA A 53 19.99 6.72 -3.51
N ILE A 54 20.51 6.50 -4.73
CA ILE A 54 20.46 5.21 -5.43
C ILE A 54 21.90 4.67 -5.50
N SER A 55 22.38 4.14 -4.38
CA SER A 55 23.68 3.48 -4.38
C SER A 55 23.64 2.27 -5.34
N VAL A 56 24.69 2.08 -6.14
CA VAL A 56 24.80 0.98 -7.13
C VAL A 56 24.67 -0.40 -6.46
N SER A 57 25.06 -0.49 -5.19
CA SER A 57 24.86 -1.70 -4.37
C SER A 57 23.39 -1.99 -4.09
N ASN A 58 22.53 -0.96 -4.01
CA ASN A 58 21.13 -1.07 -3.62
C ASN A 58 20.20 -1.28 -4.82
N THR A 59 20.65 -0.94 -6.03
CA THR A 59 19.92 -1.15 -7.28
C THR A 59 19.43 -2.59 -7.50
N PRO A 60 20.25 -3.65 -7.32
CA PRO A 60 19.77 -5.03 -7.50
C PRO A 60 18.69 -5.40 -6.49
N TYR A 61 18.75 -4.86 -5.27
CA TYR A 61 17.74 -5.13 -4.24
C TYR A 61 16.44 -4.39 -4.49
N LEU A 62 16.48 -3.16 -5.01
CA LEU A 62 15.27 -2.43 -5.45
C LEU A 62 14.58 -3.15 -6.60
N PHE A 63 15.35 -3.70 -7.54
CA PHE A 63 14.80 -4.51 -8.62
C PHE A 63 14.20 -5.82 -8.10
N ALA A 64 14.89 -6.50 -7.18
CA ALA A 64 14.36 -7.69 -6.52
C ALA A 64 13.07 -7.40 -5.74
N LEU A 65 12.98 -6.26 -5.07
CA LEU A 65 11.74 -5.81 -4.40
C LEU A 65 10.61 -5.59 -5.41
N GLY A 66 10.89 -4.91 -6.52
CA GLY A 66 9.91 -4.71 -7.59
C GLY A 66 9.39 -6.03 -8.16
N LEU A 67 10.28 -7.00 -8.39
CA LEU A 67 9.90 -8.35 -8.83
C LEU A 67 9.10 -9.12 -7.79
N LEU A 68 9.49 -9.05 -6.51
CA LEU A 68 8.76 -9.69 -5.41
C LEU A 68 7.35 -9.11 -5.31
N LEU A 69 7.22 -7.79 -5.31
CA LEU A 69 5.92 -7.12 -5.25
C LEU A 69 5.07 -7.50 -6.46
N LEU A 70 5.63 -7.45 -7.68
CA LEU A 70 4.95 -7.89 -8.89
C LEU A 70 4.46 -9.33 -8.76
N PHE A 71 5.29 -10.25 -8.26
CA PHE A 71 4.91 -11.64 -8.06
C PHE A 71 3.76 -11.76 -7.07
N VAL A 72 3.88 -11.15 -5.89
CA VAL A 72 2.88 -11.21 -4.81
C VAL A 72 1.54 -10.62 -5.26
N THR A 73 1.56 -9.46 -5.92
CA THR A 73 0.33 -8.78 -6.37
C THR A 73 -0.23 -9.35 -7.67
N SER A 74 0.54 -10.12 -8.43
CA SER A 74 0.02 -10.85 -9.60
C SER A 74 -0.92 -12.00 -9.20
N ILE A 75 -0.75 -12.61 -8.02
CA ILE A 75 -1.60 -13.70 -7.51
C ILE A 75 -3.08 -13.30 -7.41
N PRO A 76 -3.47 -12.22 -6.69
CA PRO A 76 -4.86 -11.81 -6.61
C PRO A 76 -5.40 -11.35 -7.97
N VAL A 77 -4.57 -10.70 -8.80
CA VAL A 77 -4.96 -10.26 -10.15
C VAL A 77 -5.28 -11.46 -11.05
N ALA A 78 -4.50 -12.54 -10.96
CA ALA A 78 -4.75 -13.80 -11.65
C ALA A 78 -6.07 -14.44 -11.19
N ALA A 79 -6.28 -14.47 -9.87
CA ALA A 79 -7.47 -15.08 -9.27
C ALA A 79 -8.77 -14.32 -9.60
N LEU A 80 -8.68 -12.99 -9.78
CA LEU A 80 -9.78 -12.12 -10.19
C LEU A 80 -10.10 -12.20 -11.70
N LYS A 81 -9.44 -13.08 -12.47
CA LYS A 81 -9.58 -13.24 -13.93
C LYS A 81 -9.41 -11.95 -14.75
N ASN A 82 -8.61 -11.02 -14.25
CA ASN A 82 -8.26 -9.81 -14.99
C ASN A 82 -7.16 -10.11 -16.04
N ASN A 83 -6.93 -9.16 -16.95
CA ASN A 83 -5.88 -9.23 -17.96
C ASN A 83 -4.49 -9.19 -17.32
N LEU A 84 -3.98 -10.37 -16.90
CA LEU A 84 -2.68 -10.50 -16.23
C LEU A 84 -1.53 -9.95 -17.08
N LYS A 85 -1.59 -10.11 -18.41
CA LYS A 85 -0.56 -9.60 -19.32
C LYS A 85 -0.47 -8.08 -19.31
N GLU A 86 -1.61 -7.39 -19.28
CA GLU A 86 -1.66 -5.93 -19.19
C GLU A 86 -1.19 -5.44 -17.82
N TYR A 87 -1.56 -6.17 -16.75
CA TYR A 87 -1.07 -5.89 -15.40
C TYR A 87 0.45 -5.99 -15.29
N LEU A 88 1.03 -7.08 -15.81
CA LEU A 88 2.48 -7.30 -15.79
C LEU A 88 3.24 -6.26 -16.61
N ALA A 89 2.65 -5.74 -17.70
CA ALA A 89 3.25 -4.69 -18.50
C ALA A 89 3.15 -3.30 -17.84
N GLY A 90 2.07 -2.99 -17.14
CA GLY A 90 1.88 -1.68 -16.50
C GLY A 90 2.45 -1.56 -15.09
N PHE A 91 2.58 -2.66 -14.34
CA PHE A 91 3.15 -2.64 -12.98
C PHE A 91 4.55 -2.00 -12.92
N PRO A 92 5.52 -2.32 -13.80
CA PRO A 92 6.85 -1.70 -13.78
C PRO A 92 6.80 -0.17 -13.88
N ILE A 93 5.85 0.37 -14.64
CA ILE A 93 5.69 1.81 -14.81
C ILE A 93 5.19 2.44 -13.52
N ILE A 94 4.17 1.85 -12.89
CA ILE A 94 3.65 2.32 -11.60
C ILE A 94 4.73 2.25 -10.52
N PHE A 95 5.53 1.17 -10.52
CA PHE A 95 6.66 1.00 -9.61
C PHE A 95 7.76 2.05 -9.82
N ILE A 96 8.10 2.39 -11.06
CA ILE A 96 9.05 3.46 -11.35
C ILE A 96 8.50 4.82 -10.89
N LEU A 97 7.22 5.11 -11.14
CA LEU A 97 6.59 6.35 -10.69
C LEU A 97 6.56 6.46 -9.16
N SER A 98 6.32 5.36 -8.44
CA SER A 98 6.37 5.36 -6.98
C SER A 98 7.80 5.52 -6.45
N LEU A 99 8.80 4.93 -7.10
CA LEU A 99 10.21 5.17 -6.79
C LEU A 99 10.59 6.64 -7.03
N MET A 100 10.12 7.27 -8.11
CA MET A 100 10.36 8.69 -8.35
C MET A 100 9.76 9.56 -7.24
N ALA A 101 8.53 9.28 -6.81
CA ALA A 101 7.92 10.00 -5.68
C ALA A 101 8.72 9.83 -4.38
N LEU A 102 9.21 8.61 -4.11
CA LEU A 102 10.03 8.32 -2.93
C LEU A 102 11.41 9.00 -2.99
N LEU A 103 12.02 9.05 -4.19
CA LEU A 103 13.28 9.76 -4.41
C LEU A 103 13.13 11.25 -4.14
N ILE A 104 12.08 11.88 -4.66
CA ILE A 104 11.82 13.31 -4.43
C ILE A 104 11.57 13.59 -2.94
N ALA A 105 10.79 12.74 -2.26
CA ALA A 105 10.52 12.89 -0.84
C ALA A 105 11.75 12.64 0.07
N SER A 106 12.73 11.90 -0.43
CA SER A 106 13.99 11.62 0.28
C SER A 106 15.03 12.74 0.14
N GLN A 107 14.75 13.80 -0.62
CA GLN A 107 15.59 14.98 -0.68
C GLN A 107 15.57 15.71 0.67
N ASP A 108 16.74 16.10 1.19
CA ASP A 108 16.87 16.67 2.54
C ASP A 108 15.99 17.90 2.77
N TYR A 109 15.90 18.80 1.81
CA TYR A 109 15.03 19.98 1.94
C TYR A 109 13.53 19.60 1.97
N VAL A 110 13.12 18.67 1.12
CA VAL A 110 11.72 18.21 1.01
C VAL A 110 11.32 17.42 2.26
N ASN A 111 12.23 16.58 2.73
CA ASN A 111 12.06 15.79 3.96
C ASN A 111 12.01 16.69 5.19
N TYR A 112 12.84 17.75 5.24
CA TYR A 112 12.82 18.75 6.31
C TYR A 112 11.48 19.50 6.39
N LEU A 113 10.87 19.80 5.24
CA LEU A 113 9.53 20.38 5.17
C LEU A 113 8.40 19.41 5.58
N GLY A 114 8.72 18.14 5.86
CA GLY A 114 7.73 17.11 6.20
C GLY A 114 6.85 16.68 5.03
N LEU A 115 7.30 16.91 3.78
CA LEU A 115 6.54 16.54 2.59
C LEU A 115 6.73 15.05 2.28
N GLU A 116 5.75 14.26 2.71
CA GLU A 116 5.73 12.81 2.53
C GLU A 116 5.68 12.37 1.06
N TYR A 117 6.21 11.18 0.80
CA TYR A 117 6.20 10.56 -0.54
C TYR A 117 4.78 10.38 -1.10
N VAL A 118 3.77 10.24 -0.22
CA VAL A 118 2.36 10.13 -0.61
C VAL A 118 1.89 11.40 -1.35
N LEU A 119 2.31 12.59 -0.89
CA LEU A 119 1.94 13.85 -1.54
C LEU A 119 2.56 13.95 -2.94
N TRP A 120 3.83 13.57 -3.09
CA TRP A 120 4.50 13.57 -4.39
C TRP A 120 3.91 12.54 -5.35
N ALA A 121 3.54 11.36 -4.87
CA ALA A 121 2.86 10.35 -5.68
C ALA A 121 1.51 10.85 -6.20
N LEU A 122 0.73 11.56 -5.36
CA LEU A 122 -0.53 12.18 -5.75
C LEU A 122 -0.33 13.28 -6.79
N LEU A 123 0.64 14.18 -6.58
CA LEU A 123 0.96 15.26 -7.52
C LEU A 123 1.38 14.72 -8.90
N ILE A 124 2.28 13.73 -8.93
CA ILE A 124 2.72 13.08 -10.17
C ILE A 124 1.52 12.39 -10.86
N GLY A 125 0.71 11.65 -10.10
CA GLY A 125 -0.48 10.98 -10.64
C GLY A 125 -1.48 11.95 -11.24
N LEU A 126 -1.75 13.06 -10.54
CA LEU A 126 -2.64 14.13 -11.01
C LEU A 126 -2.10 14.78 -12.28
N PHE A 127 -0.81 15.10 -12.30
CA PHE A 127 -0.14 15.70 -13.46
C PHE A 127 -0.24 14.79 -14.70
N ILE A 128 0.08 13.49 -14.55
CA ILE A 128 -0.01 12.51 -15.65
C ILE A 128 -1.45 12.37 -16.14
N SER A 129 -2.41 12.29 -15.22
CA SER A 129 -3.83 12.15 -15.56
C SER A 129 -4.35 13.35 -16.37
N ASN A 130 -3.90 14.55 -16.01
CA ASN A 130 -4.35 15.79 -16.64
C ASN A 130 -3.63 16.12 -17.96
N VAL A 131 -2.36 15.73 -18.11
CA VAL A 131 -1.55 16.09 -19.30
C VAL A 131 -1.56 15.00 -20.37
N ILE A 132 -1.34 13.74 -19.97
CA ILE A 132 -1.03 12.65 -20.91
C ILE A 132 -2.23 11.73 -21.11
N SER A 133 -3.11 11.63 -20.11
CA SER A 133 -4.17 10.60 -20.02
C SER A 133 -3.61 9.17 -20.07
N ALA A 134 -3.87 8.36 -19.03
CA ALA A 134 -3.31 7.02 -18.95
C ALA A 134 -3.88 6.09 -20.06
N PRO A 135 -3.04 5.35 -20.81
CA PRO A 135 -3.51 4.43 -21.84
C PRO A 135 -4.23 3.22 -21.23
N GLN A 136 -5.11 2.58 -22.00
CA GLN A 136 -6.03 1.54 -21.50
C GLN A 136 -5.33 0.34 -20.84
N TRP A 137 -4.17 -0.08 -21.36
CA TRP A 137 -3.39 -1.18 -20.77
C TRP A 137 -2.77 -0.79 -19.43
N LEU A 138 -2.38 0.49 -19.23
CA LEU A 138 -1.85 0.97 -17.95
C LEU A 138 -2.95 1.03 -16.89
N LYS A 139 -4.19 1.38 -17.28
CA LYS A 139 -5.35 1.37 -16.38
C LYS A 139 -5.60 -0.01 -15.76
N SER A 140 -5.27 -1.10 -16.46
CA SER A 140 -5.37 -2.47 -15.95
C SER A 140 -4.49 -2.70 -14.70
N SER A 141 -3.39 -1.95 -14.60
CA SER A 141 -2.45 -1.99 -13.47
C SER A 141 -2.80 -1.04 -12.32
N ILE A 142 -3.65 -0.04 -12.57
CA ILE A 142 -4.09 0.95 -11.56
C ILE A 142 -5.24 0.35 -10.75
N LYS A 143 -4.93 -0.65 -9.92
CA LYS A 143 -5.87 -1.31 -9.00
C LYS A 143 -5.85 -0.63 -7.64
N THR A 144 -6.30 0.62 -7.59
CA THR A 144 -6.27 1.46 -6.36
C THR A 144 -6.99 0.80 -5.19
N GLU A 145 -8.14 0.18 -5.44
CA GLU A 145 -8.92 -0.52 -4.43
C GLU A 145 -8.14 -1.68 -3.80
N LEU A 146 -7.61 -2.60 -4.61
CA LEU A 146 -6.75 -3.70 -4.17
C LEU A 146 -5.55 -3.20 -3.34
N PHE A 147 -4.83 -2.20 -3.85
CA PHE A 147 -3.63 -1.69 -3.16
C PHE A 147 -3.97 -0.99 -1.84
N ILE A 148 -5.04 -0.20 -1.79
CA ILE A 148 -5.51 0.46 -0.57
C ILE A 148 -5.96 -0.58 0.46
N LYS A 149 -6.70 -1.61 0.03
CA LYS A 149 -7.16 -2.67 0.93
C LYS A 149 -6.00 -3.50 1.49
N ILE A 150 -5.05 -3.89 0.66
CA ILE A 150 -3.83 -4.58 1.11
C ILE A 150 -3.06 -3.69 2.10
N GLY A 151 -2.89 -2.41 1.77
CA GLY A 151 -2.23 -1.43 2.64
C GLY A 151 -2.92 -1.29 3.99
N LEU A 152 -4.25 -1.19 4.02
CA LEU A 152 -5.03 -1.10 5.25
C LEU A 152 -4.88 -2.34 6.13
N VAL A 153 -4.90 -3.54 5.53
CA VAL A 153 -4.69 -4.80 6.27
C VAL A 153 -3.29 -4.86 6.87
N LEU A 154 -2.26 -4.53 6.09
CA LEU A 154 -0.86 -4.54 6.55
C LEU A 154 -0.60 -3.47 7.61
N LEU A 155 -1.10 -2.26 7.41
CA LEU A 155 -0.96 -1.15 8.37
C LEU A 155 -1.71 -1.44 9.67
N GLY A 156 -2.91 -2.01 9.59
CA GLY A 156 -3.64 -2.49 10.75
C GLY A 156 -2.85 -3.58 11.48
N ALA A 157 -2.24 -4.50 10.76
CA ALA A 157 -1.43 -5.55 11.36
C ALA A 157 -0.13 -5.04 12.01
N GLU A 158 0.50 -4.00 11.47
CA GLU A 158 1.72 -3.41 12.03
C GLU A 158 1.42 -2.54 13.26
N ILE A 159 0.58 -1.52 13.09
CA ILE A 159 0.38 -0.48 14.11
C ILE A 159 -0.56 -0.97 15.21
N LEU A 160 -1.68 -1.61 14.84
CA LEU A 160 -2.70 -1.98 15.83
C LEU A 160 -2.20 -3.09 16.75
N PHE A 161 -1.56 -4.15 16.22
CA PHE A 161 -1.04 -5.23 17.07
C PHE A 161 0.11 -4.76 17.96
N GLY A 162 1.07 -3.99 17.42
CA GLY A 162 2.19 -3.48 18.23
C GLY A 162 1.72 -2.61 19.39
N THR A 163 0.80 -1.68 19.11
CA THR A 163 0.25 -0.77 20.12
C THR A 163 -0.66 -1.50 21.11
N LEU A 164 -1.49 -2.45 20.65
CA LEU A 164 -2.33 -3.29 21.53
C LEU A 164 -1.49 -4.11 22.51
N LEU A 165 -0.39 -4.71 22.04
CA LEU A 165 0.48 -5.53 22.89
C LEU A 165 1.27 -4.66 23.88
N ALA A 166 1.71 -3.48 23.48
CA ALA A 166 2.46 -2.56 24.34
C ALA A 166 1.59 -1.87 25.40
N THR A 167 0.39 -1.44 25.03
CA THR A 167 -0.48 -0.57 25.85
C THR A 167 -1.64 -1.33 26.51
N GLY A 168 -1.92 -2.56 26.08
CA GLY A 168 -2.96 -3.41 26.65
C GLY A 168 -4.35 -2.78 26.60
N SER A 169 -5.11 -2.91 27.68
CA SER A 169 -6.47 -2.37 27.79
C SER A 169 -6.53 -0.84 27.78
N PHE A 170 -5.48 -0.16 28.24
CA PHE A 170 -5.43 1.31 28.27
C PHE A 170 -5.39 1.91 26.87
N GLY A 171 -4.65 1.31 25.94
CA GLY A 171 -4.59 1.78 24.55
C GLY A 171 -5.92 1.64 23.83
N ILE A 172 -6.67 0.56 24.11
CA ILE A 172 -8.03 0.39 23.54
C ILE A 172 -8.96 1.48 24.05
N PHE A 173 -8.91 1.78 25.35
CA PHE A 173 -9.72 2.83 25.94
C PHE A 173 -9.39 4.21 25.35
N GLU A 174 -8.10 4.54 25.24
CA GLU A 174 -7.63 5.80 24.66
C GLU A 174 -8.09 5.99 23.21
N ILE A 175 -7.89 4.98 22.35
CA ILE A 175 -8.30 5.04 20.93
C ILE A 175 -9.83 5.18 20.82
N THR A 176 -10.59 4.48 21.67
CA THR A 176 -12.05 4.56 21.67
C THR A 176 -12.53 5.96 22.04
N VAL A 177 -12.00 6.53 23.14
CA VAL A 177 -12.34 7.89 23.58
C VAL A 177 -11.92 8.92 22.53
N GLY A 178 -10.71 8.80 21.99
CA GLY A 178 -10.20 9.68 20.94
C GLY A 178 -11.07 9.64 19.68
N LEU A 179 -11.50 8.44 19.24
CA LEU A 179 -12.39 8.27 18.10
C LEU A 179 -13.72 9.01 18.31
N PHE A 180 -14.37 8.84 19.48
CA PHE A 180 -15.61 9.53 19.79
C PHE A 180 -15.42 11.05 19.90
N MET A 181 -14.30 11.50 20.47
CA MET A 181 -14.00 12.92 20.64
C MET A 181 -13.77 13.61 19.29
N VAL A 182 -12.96 13.02 18.41
CA VAL A 182 -12.73 13.55 17.06
C VAL A 182 -14.01 13.52 16.25
N TRP A 183 -14.77 12.42 16.29
CA TRP A 183 -16.06 12.33 15.60
C TRP A 183 -17.03 13.42 16.06
N TYR A 184 -17.16 13.60 17.37
CA TYR A 184 -18.04 14.63 17.95
C TYR A 184 -17.58 16.03 17.56
N PHE A 185 -16.28 16.31 17.59
CA PHE A 185 -15.73 17.61 17.19
C PHE A 185 -15.97 17.91 15.70
N CYS A 186 -15.73 16.93 14.82
CA CYS A 186 -16.04 17.05 13.39
C CYS A 186 -17.53 17.25 13.14
N TYR A 187 -18.39 16.51 13.85
CA TYR A 187 -19.85 16.68 13.77
C TYR A 187 -20.28 18.07 14.25
N TYR A 188 -19.76 18.53 15.38
CA TYR A 188 -20.03 19.86 15.91
C TYR A 188 -19.61 20.97 14.93
N LEU A 189 -18.41 20.87 14.35
CA LEU A 189 -17.94 21.82 13.34
C LEU A 189 -18.80 21.76 12.08
N ALA A 190 -19.17 20.57 11.61
CA ALA A 190 -20.02 20.40 10.43
C ALA A 190 -21.37 21.11 10.63
N VAL A 191 -22.05 20.90 11.76
CA VAL A 191 -23.35 21.53 12.08
C VAL A 191 -23.24 23.05 12.27
N LYS A 192 -22.09 23.55 12.72
CA LYS A 192 -21.89 24.99 12.96
C LYS A 192 -21.48 25.76 11.71
N LEU A 193 -20.79 25.10 10.78
CA LEU A 193 -20.32 25.67 9.51
C LEU A 193 -21.25 25.32 8.33
N GLY A 194 -22.26 24.47 8.54
CA GLY A 194 -23.26 24.04 7.56
C GLY A 194 -24.55 23.55 8.22
#